data_AF-A0A8J5J1M4-F1
#
_entry.id   AF-A0A8J5J1M4-F1
#
_cell.length_a   1.000
_cell.length_b   1.000
_cell.length_c   1.000
_cell.angle_alpha   90.00
_cell.angle_beta   90.00
_cell.angle_gamma   90.00
#
_symmetry.space_group_name_H-M   'P 1'
#
loop_
_entity.id
_entity.type
_entity.pdbx_description
1 polymer ?
#
loop_
_entity_poly.entity_id
_entity_poly.type
_entity_poly.pdbx_seq_one_letter_code
_entity_poly.pdbx_strand_id
1 'polypeptide(L)'
;MAREVWFQLVQVSEDQQGIPFSGVSEDAVKLTDDIRDVRNLREAIREKYRHEKPDSMEGVAPNQLHIYANEAAYKAKKPCSPRSSLNDLDLRAIFIVEVRLQQPHRPVLEIPQVD
;
A
#
# COMPACT_ATOMS: atom_id res chain seq x y z
N MET A 1 25.12 3.71 -6.30
CA MET A 1 24.42 2.48 -5.87
C MET A 1 22.94 2.79 -5.83
N ALA A 2 22.10 2.04 -6.54
CA ALA A 2 20.65 2.18 -6.40
C ALA A 2 20.27 1.75 -4.99
N ARG A 3 19.63 2.64 -4.22
CA ARG A 3 19.06 2.27 -2.92
C ARG A 3 17.72 1.60 -3.18
N GLU A 4 17.42 0.52 -2.48
CA GLU A 4 16.14 -0.18 -2.59
C GLU A 4 15.43 -0.11 -1.25
N VAL A 5 14.12 0.12 -1.30
CA VAL A 5 13.25 0.11 -0.12
C VAL A 5 12.39 -1.14 -0.20
N TRP A 6 12.54 -1.98 0.81
CA TRP A 6 11.73 -3.18 0.97
C TRP A 6 10.43 -2.84 1.67
N PHE A 7 9.33 -3.43 1.21
CA PHE A 7 8.03 -3.23 1.80
C PHE A 7 7.15 -4.47 1.66
N GLN A 8 6.21 -4.62 2.59
CA GLN A 8 5.17 -5.63 2.56
C GLN A 8 3.83 -4.97 2.26
N LEU A 9 3.13 -5.47 1.24
CA LEU A 9 1.81 -4.98 0.84
C LEU A 9 0.72 -5.67 1.66
N VAL A 10 -0.14 -4.89 2.32
CA VAL A 10 -1.23 -5.39 3.17
C VAL A 10 -2.55 -4.84 2.67
N GLN A 11 -3.51 -5.71 2.37
CA GLN A 11 -4.86 -5.32 1.99
C GLN A 11 -5.73 -5.18 3.22
N VAL A 12 -6.39 -4.03 3.39
CA VAL A 12 -7.40 -3.84 4.43
C VAL A 12 -8.75 -3.62 3.77
N SER A 13 -9.70 -4.50 4.08
CA SER A 13 -11.12 -4.29 3.84
C SER A 13 -11.73 -3.59 5.05
N GLU A 14 -12.80 -2.80 4.88
CA GLU A 14 -13.47 -2.09 6.00
C GLU A 14 -13.86 -3.02 7.16
N ASP A 15 -14.12 -4.30 6.87
CA ASP A 15 -14.60 -5.30 7.82
C ASP A 15 -13.50 -6.23 8.40
N GLN A 16 -12.22 -6.08 8.00
CA GLN A 16 -11.16 -7.02 8.40
C GLN A 16 -9.86 -6.36 8.91
N GLN A 17 -9.24 -6.99 9.92
CA GLN A 17 -7.81 -6.80 10.19
C GLN A 17 -7.02 -7.17 8.94
N GLY A 18 -6.18 -6.25 8.47
CA GLY A 18 -5.53 -6.36 7.16
C GLY A 18 -4.92 -7.72 6.89
N ILE A 19 -5.29 -8.30 5.75
CA ILE A 19 -4.78 -9.57 5.27
C ILE A 19 -3.56 -9.24 4.40
N PRO A 20 -2.38 -9.85 4.62
CA PRO A 20 -1.28 -9.71 3.69
C PRO A 20 -1.76 -10.11 2.29
N PHE A 21 -1.37 -9.34 1.26
CA PHE A 21 -1.72 -9.69 -0.11
C PHE A 21 -1.23 -11.11 -0.41
N SER A 22 -2.16 -12.01 -0.76
CA SER A 22 -1.81 -13.39 -1.10
C SER A 22 -0.92 -13.39 -2.35
N GLY A 23 0.35 -13.78 -2.20
CA GLY A 23 1.33 -13.86 -3.29
C GLY A 23 2.38 -12.73 -3.36
N VAL A 24 2.29 -11.68 -2.53
CA VAL A 24 3.20 -10.52 -2.56
C VAL A 24 3.71 -10.23 -1.14
N SER A 25 4.41 -11.18 -0.52
CA SER A 25 4.79 -11.06 0.89
C SER A 25 5.83 -9.97 1.15
N GLU A 26 6.80 -9.77 0.27
CA GLU A 26 7.82 -8.73 0.38
C GLU A 26 8.22 -8.30 -1.02
N ASP A 27 8.21 -7.00 -1.27
CA ASP A 27 8.53 -6.39 -2.55
C ASP A 27 9.48 -5.21 -2.32
N ALA A 28 10.14 -4.73 -3.37
CA ALA A 28 11.06 -3.61 -3.28
C ALA A 28 10.85 -2.58 -4.40
N VAL A 29 10.93 -1.30 -4.01
CA VAL A 29 11.00 -0.17 -4.95
C VAL A 29 12.43 0.35 -5.00
N LYS A 30 12.94 0.53 -6.22
CA LYS A 30 14.21 1.20 -6.46
C LYS A 30 14.05 2.70 -6.24
N LEU A 31 14.83 3.26 -5.33
CA LEU A 31 14.93 4.69 -5.12
C LEU A 31 15.78 5.30 -6.23
N THR A 32 15.15 6.12 -7.06
CA THR A 32 15.80 7.05 -7.98
C THR A 32 16.03 8.40 -7.28
N ASP A 33 16.84 9.28 -7.86
CA ASP A 33 17.12 10.63 -7.32
C ASP A 33 15.86 11.50 -7.12
N ASP A 34 14.76 11.12 -7.78
CA ASP A 34 13.46 11.78 -7.68
C ASP A 34 12.67 11.35 -6.42
N ILE A 35 12.98 10.17 -5.86
CA ILE A 35 12.26 9.62 -4.71
C ILE A 35 12.96 10.06 -3.42
N ARG A 36 12.52 11.20 -2.87
CA ARG A 36 13.14 11.84 -1.68
C ARG A 36 12.33 11.68 -0.40
N ASP A 37 11.02 11.53 -0.53
CA ASP A 37 10.06 11.55 0.56
C ASP A 37 9.03 10.42 0.42
N VAL A 38 8.30 10.15 1.51
CA VAL A 38 7.23 9.15 1.55
C VAL A 38 6.17 9.38 0.47
N ARG A 39 5.86 10.63 0.10
CA ARG A 39 4.92 10.92 -0.99
C ARG A 39 5.40 10.31 -2.32
N ASN A 40 6.63 10.57 -2.71
CA ASN A 40 7.18 10.08 -3.96
C ASN A 40 7.34 8.54 -3.91
N LEU A 41 7.60 7.97 -2.72
CA LEU A 41 7.60 6.53 -2.52
C LEU A 41 6.21 5.91 -2.79
N ARG A 42 5.12 6.54 -2.34
CA ARG A 42 3.76 6.07 -2.63
C ARG A 42 3.48 6.05 -4.13
N GLU A 43 3.91 7.09 -4.84
CA GLU A 43 3.75 7.19 -6.30
C GLU A 43 4.55 6.08 -7.00
N ALA A 44 5.80 5.86 -6.60
CA ALA A 44 6.64 4.81 -7.16
C ALA A 44 6.09 3.39 -6.89
N ILE A 45 5.58 3.13 -5.68
CA ILE A 45 4.90 1.88 -5.36
C ILE A 45 3.67 1.73 -6.27
N ARG A 46 2.79 2.73 -6.37
CA ARG A 46 1.59 2.63 -7.21
C ARG A 46 1.93 2.38 -8.68
N GLU A 47 2.93 3.08 -9.20
CA GLU A 47 3.39 2.95 -10.57
C GLU A 47 3.91 1.53 -10.86
N LYS A 48 4.66 0.93 -9.93
CA LYS A 48 5.14 -0.45 -10.05
C LYS A 48 4.01 -1.44 -10.37
N TYR A 49 2.92 -1.41 -9.60
CA TYR A 49 1.80 -2.34 -9.76
C TYR A 49 0.84 -1.95 -10.90
N ARG A 50 0.83 -0.67 -11.32
CA ARG A 50 0.02 -0.20 -12.46
C ARG A 50 0.36 -0.93 -13.76
N HIS A 51 1.61 -1.39 -13.88
CA HIS A 51 2.11 -2.10 -15.05
C HIS A 51 2.01 -3.63 -14.93
N GLU A 52 1.63 -4.15 -13.76
CA GLU A 52 1.35 -5.58 -13.59
C GLU A 52 -0.02 -5.92 -14.18
N LYS A 53 -0.14 -7.12 -14.79
CA LYS A 53 -1.40 -7.65 -15.29
C LYS A 53 -1.72 -8.95 -14.54
N PRO A 54 -2.80 -8.98 -13.73
CA PRO A 54 -3.76 -7.89 -13.44
C PRO A 54 -3.18 -6.79 -12.50
N ASP A 55 -3.70 -5.55 -12.61
CA ASP A 55 -3.34 -4.46 -11.70
C ASP A 55 -3.92 -4.76 -10.30
N SER A 56 -3.05 -5.19 -9.39
CA SER A 56 -3.44 -5.59 -8.03
C SER A 56 -3.93 -4.41 -7.18
N MET A 57 -3.70 -3.17 -7.63
CA MET A 57 -4.14 -1.93 -6.99
C MET A 57 -5.05 -1.10 -7.91
N GLU A 58 -5.79 -1.75 -8.81
CA GLU A 58 -6.74 -1.06 -9.68
C GLU A 58 -7.71 -0.19 -8.85
N GLY A 59 -7.90 1.06 -9.28
CA GLY A 59 -8.75 2.03 -8.56
C GLY A 59 -8.15 2.65 -7.29
N VAL A 60 -6.97 2.20 -6.83
CA VAL A 60 -6.29 2.82 -5.67
C VAL A 60 -5.41 3.98 -6.13
N ALA A 61 -5.62 5.14 -5.54
CA ALA A 61 -4.78 6.30 -5.73
C ALA A 61 -3.54 6.26 -4.78
N PRO A 62 -2.38 6.83 -5.18
CA PRO A 62 -1.16 6.82 -4.35
C PRO A 62 -1.38 7.42 -2.95
N ASN A 63 -2.26 8.41 -2.82
CA ASN A 63 -2.57 9.05 -1.55
C ASN A 63 -3.36 8.14 -0.58
N GLN A 64 -4.03 7.11 -1.08
CA GLN A 64 -4.74 6.09 -0.30
C GLN A 64 -3.79 5.01 0.25
N LEU A 65 -2.54 4.97 -0.23
CA LEU A 65 -1.50 4.08 0.31
C LEU A 65 -0.99 4.65 1.63
N HIS A 66 -1.12 3.87 2.70
CA HIS A 66 -0.58 4.21 4.02
C HIS A 66 0.71 3.43 4.25
N ILE A 67 1.83 4.16 4.31
CA ILE A 67 3.15 3.57 4.57
C ILE A 67 3.46 3.65 6.06
N TYR A 68 3.89 2.55 6.65
CA TYR A 68 4.30 2.44 8.05
C TYR A 68 5.75 1.97 8.10
N ALA A 69 6.54 2.53 9.01
CA ALA A 69 7.96 2.21 9.13
C ALA A 69 8.24 0.76 9.56
N ASN A 70 7.34 0.15 10.32
CA ASN A 70 7.46 -1.21 10.83
C ASN A 70 6.11 -1.74 11.36
N GLU A 71 6.09 -2.99 11.82
CA GLU A 71 4.91 -3.63 12.40
C GLU A 71 4.36 -2.89 13.63
N ALA A 72 5.21 -2.32 14.48
CA ALA A 72 4.76 -1.58 15.66
C ALA A 72 4.00 -0.31 15.26
N ALA A 73 4.49 0.43 14.26
CA ALA A 73 3.82 1.61 13.70
C ALA A 73 2.49 1.24 13.02
N TYR A 74 2.45 0.10 12.32
CA TYR A 74 1.23 -0.44 11.72
C TYR A 74 0.18 -0.81 12.79
N LYS A 75 0.59 -1.54 13.84
CA LYS A 75 -0.28 -1.89 14.98
C LYS A 75 -0.77 -0.66 15.72
N ALA A 76 0.07 0.37 15.86
CA ALA A 76 -0.31 1.66 16.45
C ALA A 76 -1.13 2.55 15.51
N LYS A 77 -1.39 2.14 14.26
CA LYS A 77 -2.03 2.95 13.21
C LYS A 77 -1.41 4.34 13.07
N LYS A 78 -0.07 4.40 13.12
CA LYS A 78 0.73 5.61 12.95
C LYS A 78 1.49 5.58 11.62
N PRO A 79 0.85 5.96 10.50
CA PRO A 79 1.52 5.99 9.22
C PRO A 79 2.61 7.07 9.20
N CYS A 80 3.64 6.85 8.38
CA CYS A 80 4.66 7.85 8.10
C CYS A 80 4.03 9.06 7.42
N SER A 81 4.50 10.25 7.81
CA SER A 81 4.05 11.48 7.19
C SER A 81 4.50 11.52 5.72
N PRO A 82 3.67 12.02 4.79
CA PRO A 82 4.03 12.10 3.37
C PRO A 82 5.24 13.00 3.09
N ARG A 83 5.55 13.93 4.03
CA ARG A 83 6.71 14.82 3.99
C ARG A 83 7.93 14.27 4.72
N SER A 84 7.84 13.08 5.32
CA SER A 84 9.01 12.45 5.95
C SER A 84 10.02 12.11 4.87
N SER A 85 11.26 12.56 5.06
CA SER A 85 12.35 12.20 4.16
C SER A 85 12.63 10.70 4.26
N LEU A 86 12.90 10.07 3.13
CA LEU A 86 13.35 8.69 3.11
C LEU A 86 14.74 8.52 3.73
N ASN A 87 15.55 9.58 3.79
CA ASN A 87 16.86 9.53 4.45
C ASN A 87 16.76 9.43 5.98
N ASP A 88 15.67 9.94 6.57
CA ASP A 88 15.37 9.82 8.01
C ASP A 88 14.76 8.47 8.37
N LEU A 89 14.29 7.72 7.37
CA LEU A 89 13.72 6.40 7.58
C LEU A 89 14.81 5.35 7.44
N ASP A 90 14.70 4.30 8.26
CA ASP A 90 15.61 3.17 8.15
C ASP A 90 15.32 2.38 6.86
N LEU A 91 16.06 2.67 5.80
CA LEU A 91 15.92 2.02 4.49
C LEU A 91 16.26 0.52 4.52
N ARG A 92 16.83 0.02 5.63
CA ARG A 92 17.02 -1.42 5.86
C ARG A 92 15.80 -2.08 6.48
N ALA A 93 14.85 -1.30 7.00
CA ALA A 93 13.60 -1.82 7.53
C ALA A 93 12.65 -2.19 6.38
N ILE A 94 11.81 -3.19 6.65
CA ILE A 94 10.70 -3.55 5.77
C ILE A 94 9.51 -2.68 6.15
N PHE A 95 9.14 -1.77 5.26
CA PHE A 95 7.97 -0.90 5.45
C PHE A 95 6.68 -1.71 5.26
N ILE A 96 5.60 -1.34 5.92
CA ILE A 96 4.29 -1.93 5.67
C ILE A 96 3.47 -0.93 4.87
N VAL A 97 2.92 -1.36 3.73
CA VAL A 97 2.10 -0.54 2.86
C VAL A 97 0.68 -1.07 2.91
N GLU A 98 -0.19 -0.36 3.63
CA GLU A 98 -1.62 -0.67 3.71
C GLU A 98 -2.33 -0.08 2.50
N VAL A 99 -3.05 -0.94 1.80
CA VAL A 99 -3.91 -0.63 0.67
C VAL A 99 -5.35 -0.81 1.13
N ARG A 100 -6.15 0.25 1.05
CA ARG A 100 -7.59 0.18 1.28
C ARG A 100 -8.30 0.06 -0.06
N LEU A 101 -8.67 -1.15 -0.42
CA LEU A 101 -9.59 -1.36 -1.53
C LEU A 101 -10.98 -1.01 -1.03
N GLN A 102 -11.60 0.01 -1.62
CA GLN A 102 -13.05 0.11 -1.54
C GLN A 102 -13.57 -1.16 -2.20
N GLN A 103 -14.31 -1.99 -1.46
CA GLN A 103 -15.02 -3.08 -2.10
C GLN A 103 -15.87 -2.44 -3.20
N PRO A 104 -15.91 -3.02 -4.41
CA PRO A 104 -16.97 -2.65 -5.34
C PRO A 104 -18.26 -2.83 -4.56
N HIS A 105 -19.05 -1.75 -4.43
CA HIS A 105 -20.40 -1.82 -3.92
C HIS A 105 -21.02 -3.06 -4.57
N ARG A 106 -21.22 -4.14 -3.81
CA ARG A 106 -22.08 -5.22 -4.28
C ARG A 106 -23.36 -4.49 -4.64
N PRO A 107 -23.83 -4.49 -5.91
CA PRO A 107 -25.22 -4.15 -6.12
C PRO A 107 -25.96 -5.16 -5.24
N VAL A 108 -26.69 -4.66 -4.25
CA VAL A 108 -27.66 -5.46 -3.53
C VAL A 108 -28.52 -6.02 -4.64
N LEU A 109 -28.35 -7.32 -4.97
CA LEU A 109 -29.35 -8.04 -5.72
C LEU A 109 -30.54 -8.07 -4.76
N GLU A 110 -31.38 -7.04 -4.84
CA GLU A 110 -32.77 -7.09 -4.39
C GLU A 110 -33.38 -8.24 -5.21
N ILE A 111 -33.35 -9.43 -4.62
CA ILE A 111 -34.14 -10.55 -5.10
C ILE A 111 -35.58 -10.08 -4.85
N PRO A 112 -36.42 -9.84 -5.88
CA PRO A 112 -37.80 -9.50 -5.64
C PRO A 112 -38.41 -10.65 -4.84
N GLN A 113 -38.92 -10.35 -3.64
CA GLN A 113 -39.75 -11.28 -2.92
C GLN A 113 -40.99 -11.48 -3.79
N VAL A 114 -41.12 -12.68 -4.34
CA VAL A 114 -42.33 -13.11 -5.03
C VAL A 114 -43.37 -13.34 -3.95
N ASP A 115 -44.49 -12.60 -4.06
CA ASP A 115 -45.71 -12.76 -3.26
C ASP A 115 -46.31 -14.16 -3.40
#